data_AF-A0A8J7T236-F1
#
_entry.id   AF-A0A8J7T236-F1
#
_cell.length_a   1.000
_cell.length_b   1.000
_cell.length_c   1.000
_cell.angle_alpha   90.00
_cell.angle_beta   90.00
_cell.angle_gamma   90.00
#
_symmetry.space_group_name_H-M   'P 1'
#
loop_
_entity.id
_entity.type
_entity.pdbx_description
1 polymer ?
#
loop_
_entity_poly.entity_id
_entity_poly.type
_entity_poly.pdbx_seq_one_letter_code
_entity_poly.pdbx_strand_id
1 'polypeptide(L)'
;MLRFAVTFAALALMAAPAAAQHFGFGWLEREGTATRDGAHAPPWKRTMAKGGFFGVPANKALTGPATILPFDPALPPATVPIQKLGPYVKQECDGQMSKYRDATFPDVPGEAYLAYVQPDKLRGPAFAGRTLMVHPAQPNAKTLPKQSVSQADMPKGFPLATLEAAFDLSGSGKADVVRVDYCCNNPAFDQAQCIKAGGKDGASKCFALFQRGKAGWRRLFRDRDDAC
;
A
#
# COMPACT_ATOMS: atom_id res chain seq x y z
N MET A 1 5.01 -67.72 -4.11
CA MET A 1 4.19 -66.51 -4.35
C MET A 1 4.52 -65.49 -3.26
N LEU A 2 5.46 -64.56 -3.51
CA LEU A 2 5.77 -63.46 -2.59
C LEU A 2 4.88 -62.26 -2.94
N ARG A 3 4.09 -61.78 -1.99
CA ARG A 3 3.34 -60.52 -2.11
C ARG A 3 4.18 -59.39 -1.51
N PHE A 4 4.62 -58.46 -2.34
CA PHE A 4 5.21 -57.19 -1.90
C PHE A 4 4.10 -56.26 -1.43
N ALA A 5 4.13 -55.89 -0.15
CA ALA A 5 3.34 -54.78 0.38
C ALA A 5 4.16 -53.49 0.18
N VAL A 6 3.73 -52.63 -0.74
CA VAL A 6 4.29 -51.28 -0.91
C VAL A 6 3.54 -50.36 0.05
N THR A 7 4.20 -49.96 1.12
CA THR A 7 3.70 -48.96 2.06
C THR A 7 3.88 -47.57 1.44
N PHE A 8 2.79 -46.93 1.01
CA PHE A 8 2.82 -45.53 0.60
C PHE A 8 2.99 -44.65 1.83
N ALA A 9 4.20 -44.12 2.03
CA ALA A 9 4.43 -43.04 2.97
C ALA A 9 3.81 -41.75 2.41
N ALA A 10 2.62 -41.38 2.91
CA ALA A 10 2.02 -40.09 2.64
C ALA A 10 2.86 -39.00 3.32
N LEU A 11 3.72 -38.32 2.55
CA LEU A 11 4.31 -37.05 2.98
C LEU A 11 3.20 -36.01 3.05
N ALA A 12 2.63 -35.82 4.23
CA ALA A 12 1.86 -34.63 4.53
C ALA A 12 2.81 -33.44 4.50
N LEU A 13 2.87 -32.73 3.36
CA LEU A 13 3.41 -31.37 3.32
C LEU A 13 2.55 -30.53 4.27
N MET A 14 3.01 -30.36 5.51
CA MET A 14 2.48 -29.33 6.39
C MET A 14 2.79 -27.99 5.75
N ALA A 15 1.79 -27.38 5.11
CA ALA A 15 1.88 -26.02 4.63
C ALA A 15 2.26 -25.13 5.82
N ALA A 16 3.48 -24.59 5.78
CA ALA A 16 3.91 -23.62 6.78
C ALA A 16 2.85 -22.50 6.87
N PRO A 17 2.49 -22.05 8.08
CA PRO A 17 1.53 -20.96 8.23
C PRO A 17 2.03 -19.76 7.43
N ALA A 18 1.18 -19.24 6.54
CA ALA A 18 1.51 -18.07 5.74
C ALA A 18 1.97 -16.95 6.69
N ALA A 19 3.19 -16.45 6.46
CA ALA A 19 3.73 -15.37 7.27
C ALA A 19 2.75 -14.19 7.28
N ALA A 20 2.55 -13.59 8.46
CA ALA A 20 1.67 -12.45 8.59
C ALA A 20 2.15 -11.32 7.66
N GLN A 21 1.25 -10.82 6.81
CA GLN A 21 1.53 -9.69 5.94
C GLN A 21 1.41 -8.39 6.71
N HIS A 22 2.37 -7.51 6.49
CA HIS A 22 2.46 -6.17 7.03
C HIS A 22 2.38 -5.16 5.88
N PHE A 23 1.60 -4.12 6.09
CA PHE A 23 1.37 -3.08 5.11
C PHE A 23 1.92 -1.77 5.63
N GLY A 24 2.50 -0.99 4.72
CA GLY A 24 2.85 0.39 4.96
C GLY A 24 2.47 1.29 3.80
N PHE A 25 2.44 2.58 4.05
CA PHE A 25 2.17 3.60 3.03
C PHE A 25 3.41 4.42 2.80
N GLY A 26 3.44 5.18 1.72
CA GLY A 26 4.48 6.17 1.52
C GLY A 26 4.32 6.89 0.20
N TRP A 27 5.43 7.47 -0.23
CA TRP A 27 5.54 8.34 -1.38
C TRP A 27 6.82 8.01 -2.12
N LEU A 28 6.80 8.15 -3.44
CA LEU A 28 7.99 8.08 -4.27
C LEU A 28 8.48 9.50 -4.49
N GLU A 29 9.48 9.92 -3.73
CA GLU A 29 10.12 11.22 -3.88
C GLU A 29 11.29 11.10 -4.86
N ARG A 30 11.42 12.05 -5.78
CA ARG A 30 12.49 12.10 -6.77
C ARG A 30 13.44 13.21 -6.46
N GLU A 31 14.72 12.88 -6.54
CA GLU A 31 15.79 13.85 -6.47
C GLU A 31 16.33 14.10 -7.88
N GLY A 32 16.41 15.35 -8.26
CA GLY A 32 16.92 15.84 -9.54
C GLY A 32 17.89 16.99 -9.29
N THR A 33 18.11 17.83 -10.30
CA THR A 33 19.01 18.98 -10.16
C THR A 33 18.41 20.00 -9.19
N ALA A 34 19.21 20.44 -8.21
CA ALA A 34 18.83 21.51 -7.31
C ALA A 34 18.75 22.82 -8.10
N THR A 35 17.63 23.52 -8.00
CA THR A 35 17.42 24.83 -8.61
C THR A 35 17.70 25.93 -7.59
N ARG A 36 17.95 27.15 -8.08
CA ARG A 36 18.20 28.34 -7.23
C ARG A 36 17.01 28.70 -6.33
N ASP A 37 15.80 28.34 -6.74
CA ASP A 37 14.53 28.67 -6.08
C ASP A 37 13.97 27.53 -5.21
N GLY A 38 14.70 26.42 -5.10
CA GLY A 38 14.28 25.22 -4.37
C GLY A 38 13.41 24.25 -5.18
N ALA A 39 13.25 23.05 -4.60
CA ALA A 39 12.70 21.81 -5.15
C ALA A 39 13.41 21.27 -6.41
N HIS A 40 13.57 19.95 -6.44
CA HIS A 40 14.28 19.23 -7.49
C HIS A 40 13.51 19.28 -8.83
N ALA A 41 14.23 19.52 -9.92
CA ALA A 41 13.71 19.46 -11.29
C ALA A 41 14.38 18.33 -12.09
N PRO A 42 13.72 17.80 -13.15
CA PRO A 42 14.35 16.85 -14.05
C PRO A 42 15.60 17.46 -14.72
N PRO A 43 16.58 16.64 -15.14
CA PRO A 43 16.58 15.18 -15.12
C PRO A 43 16.66 14.61 -13.70
N TRP A 44 15.83 13.61 -13.42
CA TRP A 44 15.79 12.92 -12.14
C TRP A 44 17.00 11.98 -12.03
N LYS A 45 17.68 12.02 -10.89
CA LYS A 45 18.88 11.23 -10.60
C LYS A 45 18.56 9.97 -9.81
N ARG A 46 17.58 10.04 -8.92
CA ARG A 46 17.14 8.91 -8.09
C ARG A 46 15.69 9.07 -7.64
N THR A 47 15.08 7.93 -7.29
CA THR A 47 13.75 7.84 -6.68
C THR A 47 13.87 7.18 -5.32
N MET A 48 13.30 7.78 -4.30
CA MET A 48 13.33 7.32 -2.92
C MET A 48 11.92 6.95 -2.46
N ALA A 49 11.75 5.79 -1.84
CA ALA A 49 10.53 5.45 -1.12
C ALA A 49 10.57 6.10 0.28
N LYS A 50 9.70 7.09 0.50
CA LYS A 50 9.60 7.88 1.73
C LYS A 50 8.31 7.60 2.49
N GLY A 51 8.34 7.79 3.80
CA GLY A 51 7.14 7.73 4.64
C GLY A 51 6.58 6.33 4.85
N GLY A 52 7.44 5.30 4.78
CA GLY A 52 7.14 3.87 4.91
C GLY A 52 6.66 3.44 6.29
N PHE A 53 5.51 3.93 6.74
CA PHE A 53 4.97 3.56 8.05
C PHE A 53 4.41 2.14 8.01
N PHE A 54 5.08 1.18 8.67
CA PHE A 54 4.50 -0.15 8.88
C PHE A 54 3.74 -0.20 10.20
N GLY A 55 2.50 -0.69 10.14
CA GLY A 55 1.76 -1.10 11.32
C GLY A 55 2.31 -2.44 11.84
N VAL A 56 3.28 -2.39 12.75
CA VAL A 56 3.91 -3.58 13.35
C VAL A 56 3.94 -3.49 14.87
N PRO A 57 3.66 -4.60 15.59
CA PRO A 57 3.81 -4.64 17.05
C PRO A 57 5.23 -4.36 17.54
N ALA A 58 5.34 -3.76 18.72
CA ALA A 58 6.59 -3.38 19.42
C ALA A 58 7.75 -4.37 19.26
N ASN A 59 7.44 -5.64 19.47
CA ASN A 59 8.35 -6.76 19.55
C ASN A 59 8.66 -7.45 18.21
N LYS A 60 8.13 -6.95 17.09
CA LYS A 60 8.34 -7.54 15.76
C LYS A 60 9.41 -6.77 14.98
N ALA A 61 10.39 -7.51 14.48
CA ALA A 61 11.29 -7.05 13.44
C ALA A 61 10.71 -7.40 12.07
N LEU A 62 10.89 -6.51 11.09
CA LEU A 62 10.62 -6.80 9.68
C LEU A 62 11.95 -7.14 9.01
N THR A 63 12.29 -8.43 8.99
CA THR A 63 13.51 -8.93 8.34
C THR A 63 13.25 -9.24 6.88
N GLY A 64 14.21 -8.93 6.01
CA GLY A 64 14.11 -9.21 4.57
C GLY A 64 13.49 -8.05 3.76
N PRO A 65 13.23 -8.29 2.46
CA PRO A 65 12.74 -7.25 1.58
C PRO A 65 11.23 -7.00 1.72
N ALA A 66 10.81 -5.81 1.30
CA ALA A 66 9.42 -5.46 1.04
C ALA A 66 9.22 -5.22 -0.46
N THR A 67 7.97 -5.35 -0.90
CA THR A 67 7.55 -4.93 -2.24
C THR A 67 6.91 -3.55 -2.15
N ILE A 68 7.42 -2.63 -2.94
CA ILE A 68 6.91 -1.26 -3.14
C ILE A 68 6.00 -1.29 -4.36
N LEU A 69 4.74 -0.98 -4.15
CA LEU A 69 3.68 -0.95 -5.16
C LEU A 69 3.26 0.51 -5.37
N PRO A 70 3.66 1.16 -6.47
CA PRO A 70 3.20 2.51 -6.81
C PRO A 70 1.68 2.50 -7.05
N PHE A 71 0.97 3.57 -6.71
CA PHE A 71 -0.47 3.62 -6.97
C PHE A 71 -0.82 3.79 -8.45
N ASP A 72 0.11 4.31 -9.26
CA ASP A 72 -0.05 4.31 -10.70
C ASP A 72 0.43 2.97 -11.28
N PRO A 73 -0.44 2.19 -11.97
CA PRO A 73 -0.06 0.94 -12.62
C PRO A 73 0.96 1.09 -13.76
N ALA A 74 1.24 2.31 -14.24
CA ALA A 74 2.30 2.58 -15.21
C ALA A 74 3.70 2.43 -14.62
N LEU A 75 3.84 2.48 -13.29
CA LEU A 75 5.11 2.25 -12.61
C LEU A 75 5.21 0.78 -12.15
N PRO A 76 6.35 0.10 -12.41
CA PRO A 76 6.51 -1.30 -12.06
C PRO A 76 6.67 -1.48 -10.53
N PRO A 77 6.26 -2.62 -9.95
CA PRO A 77 6.59 -2.94 -8.56
C PRO A 77 8.12 -3.01 -8.37
N ALA A 78 8.60 -2.65 -7.19
CA ALA A 78 10.02 -2.77 -6.83
C ALA A 78 10.19 -3.60 -5.56
N THR A 79 11.12 -4.56 -5.57
CA THR A 79 11.49 -5.30 -4.36
C THR A 79 12.77 -4.72 -3.79
N VAL A 80 12.71 -4.19 -2.57
CA VAL A 80 13.84 -3.53 -1.91
C VAL A 80 14.01 -4.01 -0.48
N PRO A 81 15.25 -4.14 0.02
CA PRO A 81 15.51 -4.48 1.41
C PRO A 81 15.04 -3.35 2.35
N ILE A 82 14.45 -3.72 3.49
CA ILE A 82 14.24 -2.78 4.60
C ILE A 82 15.60 -2.55 5.28
N GLN A 83 16.17 -1.35 5.12
CA GLN A 83 17.49 -1.03 5.70
C GLN A 83 17.41 -0.75 7.19
N LYS A 84 16.37 -0.03 7.61
CA LYS A 84 16.19 0.41 8.99
C LYS A 84 14.72 0.57 9.32
N LEU A 85 14.32 0.13 10.51
CA LEU A 85 13.07 0.54 11.14
C LEU A 85 13.38 1.64 12.16
N GLY A 86 12.74 2.79 11.99
CA GLY A 86 12.79 3.93 12.89
C GLY A 86 12.22 3.62 14.29
N PRO A 87 12.29 4.58 15.22
CA PRO A 87 11.61 4.45 16.50
C PRO A 87 10.10 4.31 16.30
N TYR A 88 9.39 3.83 17.33
CA TYR A 88 7.94 3.90 17.33
C TYR A 88 7.51 5.36 17.37
N VAL A 89 6.81 5.77 16.32
CA VAL A 89 6.12 7.05 16.32
C VAL A 89 4.73 6.77 16.88
N LYS A 90 4.39 7.48 17.96
CA LYS A 90 3.06 7.42 18.58
C LYS A 90 2.19 8.45 17.88
N GLN A 91 1.10 8.00 17.26
CA GLN A 91 -0.03 8.88 16.98
C GLN A 91 -1.17 8.44 17.89
N GLU A 92 -1.61 9.34 18.75
CA GLU A 92 -2.73 9.11 19.63
C GLU A 92 -4.01 9.32 18.84
N CYS A 93 -4.86 8.29 18.82
CA CYS A 93 -6.18 8.34 18.23
C CYS A 93 -7.12 7.49 19.09
N ASP A 94 -8.17 8.10 19.65
CA ASP A 94 -9.23 7.40 20.39
C ASP A 94 -8.78 6.45 21.51
N GLY A 95 -7.70 6.81 22.21
CA GLY A 95 -7.14 5.96 23.28
C GLY A 95 -6.59 4.61 22.79
N GLN A 96 -6.55 4.36 21.47
CA GLN A 96 -5.91 3.20 20.86
C GLN A 96 -4.64 3.61 20.13
N MET A 97 -3.51 3.19 20.69
CA MET A 97 -2.18 3.51 20.18
C MET A 97 -1.92 2.81 18.84
N SER A 98 -2.04 3.54 17.71
CA SER A 98 -1.57 3.05 16.41
C SER A 98 -0.04 3.16 16.38
N LYS A 99 0.64 2.14 16.90
CA LYS A 99 2.11 2.04 16.88
C LYS A 99 2.57 1.74 15.46
N TYR A 100 3.19 2.72 14.80
CA TYR A 100 3.86 2.51 13.52
C TYR A 100 5.34 2.82 13.63
N ARG A 101 6.11 2.25 12.69
CA ARG A 101 7.54 2.53 12.53
C ARG A 101 7.78 3.00 11.11
N ASP A 102 8.53 4.07 10.98
CA ASP A 102 9.12 4.44 9.70
C ASP A 102 10.08 3.36 9.22
N ALA A 103 10.00 2.99 7.95
CA ALA A 103 10.99 2.18 7.29
C ALA A 103 11.83 3.04 6.35
N THR A 104 13.14 2.82 6.39
CA THR A 104 14.09 3.35 5.41
C THR A 104 14.42 2.27 4.40
N PHE A 105 14.40 2.66 3.14
CA PHE A 105 14.71 1.83 1.98
C PHE A 105 15.88 2.44 1.22
N PRO A 106 16.62 1.63 0.44
CA PRO A 106 17.49 2.18 -0.59
C PRO A 106 16.65 2.92 -1.65
N ASP A 107 17.34 3.58 -2.57
CA ASP A 107 16.72 4.13 -3.76
C ASP A 107 15.96 3.02 -4.52
N VAL A 108 14.78 3.36 -5.03
CA VAL A 108 13.95 2.48 -5.84
C VAL A 108 14.61 2.37 -7.22
N PRO A 109 15.05 1.16 -7.64
CA PRO A 109 15.76 1.01 -8.89
C PRO A 109 14.80 1.09 -10.09
N GLY A 110 15.29 1.63 -11.20
CA GLY A 110 14.66 1.49 -12.51
C GLY A 110 14.39 2.80 -13.24
N GLU A 111 14.72 2.83 -14.53
CA GLU A 111 14.53 3.97 -15.43
C GLU A 111 13.07 4.42 -15.53
N ALA A 112 12.11 3.49 -15.37
CA ALA A 112 10.68 3.82 -15.41
C ALA A 112 10.30 4.90 -14.39
N TYR A 113 10.90 4.88 -13.20
CA TYR A 113 10.64 5.88 -12.15
C TYR A 113 11.25 7.24 -12.48
N LEU A 114 12.43 7.25 -13.10
CA LEU A 114 13.13 8.46 -13.52
C LEU A 114 12.49 9.07 -14.78
N ALA A 115 11.93 8.26 -15.67
CA ALA A 115 11.26 8.74 -16.89
C ALA A 115 9.79 9.13 -16.67
N TYR A 116 9.22 8.84 -15.50
CA TYR A 116 7.80 9.06 -15.24
C TYR A 116 7.46 10.56 -15.22
N VAL A 117 6.49 10.96 -16.04
CA VAL A 117 6.19 12.39 -16.27
C VAL A 117 4.99 12.92 -15.50
N GLN A 118 4.20 12.05 -14.87
CA GLN A 118 2.97 12.43 -14.17
C GLN A 118 3.29 12.65 -12.68
N PRO A 119 3.37 13.88 -12.18
CA PRO A 119 3.65 14.10 -10.77
C PRO A 119 2.44 13.77 -9.89
N ASP A 120 2.71 13.55 -8.61
CA ASP A 120 1.67 13.46 -7.59
C ASP A 120 0.90 14.78 -7.51
N LYS A 121 -0.42 14.71 -7.67
CA LYS A 121 -1.29 15.90 -7.71
C LYS A 121 -1.32 16.68 -6.39
N LEU A 122 -1.00 16.03 -5.26
CA LEU A 122 -1.08 16.62 -3.93
C LEU A 122 0.27 17.18 -3.46
N ARG A 123 1.37 16.51 -3.81
CA ARG A 123 2.72 16.87 -3.34
C ARG A 123 3.59 17.57 -4.38
N GLY A 124 3.15 17.59 -5.63
CA GLY A 124 3.80 18.34 -6.69
C GLY A 124 4.92 17.59 -7.42
N PRO A 125 5.73 18.31 -8.21
CA PRO A 125 6.56 17.74 -9.28
C PRO A 125 7.65 16.78 -8.80
N ALA A 126 8.16 16.98 -7.58
CA ALA A 126 9.19 16.10 -7.01
C ALA A 126 8.67 14.71 -6.66
N PHE A 127 7.35 14.47 -6.62
CA PHE A 127 6.80 13.19 -6.21
C PHE A 127 6.25 12.41 -7.41
N ALA A 128 6.67 11.17 -7.58
CA ALA A 128 6.20 10.24 -8.60
C ALA A 128 4.92 9.47 -8.17
N GLY A 129 4.29 9.88 -7.07
CA GLY A 129 3.05 9.31 -6.57
C GLY A 129 3.16 8.65 -5.20
N ARG A 130 2.02 8.11 -4.78
CA ARG A 130 1.86 7.31 -3.55
C ARG A 130 2.27 5.86 -3.77
N THR A 131 2.60 5.18 -2.68
CA THR A 131 2.92 3.74 -2.72
C THR A 131 2.34 2.96 -1.54
N LEU A 132 1.99 1.70 -1.79
CA LEU A 132 1.75 0.66 -0.80
C LEU A 132 3.03 -0.17 -0.66
N MET A 133 3.46 -0.42 0.57
CA MET A 133 4.59 -1.27 0.89
C MET A 133 4.07 -2.55 1.51
N VAL A 134 4.53 -3.71 1.04
CA VAL A 134 4.09 -5.02 1.52
C VAL A 134 5.29 -5.82 1.99
N HIS A 135 5.23 -6.28 3.24
CA HIS A 135 6.22 -7.19 3.83
C HIS A 135 5.53 -8.46 4.34
N PRO A 136 6.11 -9.66 4.17
CA PRO A 136 7.28 -9.95 3.33
C PRO A 136 7.04 -9.63 1.85
N ALA A 137 8.12 -9.43 1.09
CA ALA A 137 8.04 -9.16 -0.35
C ALA A 137 7.18 -10.19 -1.08
N GLN A 138 6.35 -9.69 -1.99
CA GLN A 138 5.42 -10.45 -2.81
C GLN A 138 5.89 -10.36 -4.27
N PRO A 139 6.54 -11.40 -4.83
CA PRO A 139 7.18 -11.32 -6.15
C PRO A 139 6.18 -11.15 -7.29
N ASN A 140 4.94 -11.60 -7.10
CA ASN A 140 3.88 -11.48 -8.10
C ASN A 140 3.02 -10.22 -7.92
N ALA A 141 3.31 -9.40 -6.91
CA ALA A 141 2.44 -8.30 -6.58
C ALA A 141 2.54 -7.18 -7.62
N LYS A 142 1.39 -6.64 -8.01
CA LYS A 142 1.29 -5.53 -8.95
C LYS A 142 0.09 -4.63 -8.62
N THR A 143 0.18 -3.39 -9.07
CA THR A 143 -0.94 -2.46 -9.06
C THR A 143 -1.82 -2.73 -10.27
N LEU A 144 -3.12 -2.84 -10.04
CA LEU A 144 -4.12 -3.04 -11.08
C LEU A 144 -4.58 -1.68 -11.63
N PRO A 145 -4.79 -1.55 -12.95
CA PRO A 145 -5.47 -0.40 -13.50
C PRO A 145 -6.87 -0.24 -12.92
N LYS A 146 -7.28 0.97 -12.55
CA LYS A 146 -8.59 1.21 -11.92
C LYS A 146 -9.74 0.66 -12.77
N GLN A 147 -9.63 0.78 -14.10
CA GLN A 147 -10.61 0.28 -15.06
C GLN A 147 -10.73 -1.25 -15.12
N SER A 148 -9.75 -2.00 -14.61
CA SER A 148 -9.85 -3.46 -14.52
C SER A 148 -10.53 -3.94 -13.23
N VAL A 149 -10.89 -3.02 -12.33
CA VAL A 149 -11.52 -3.33 -11.05
C VAL A 149 -13.03 -3.21 -11.18
N SER A 150 -13.74 -4.27 -10.79
CA SER A 150 -15.20 -4.29 -10.79
C SER A 150 -15.77 -3.99 -9.41
N GLN A 151 -17.06 -3.65 -9.33
CA GLN A 151 -17.74 -3.44 -8.05
C GLN A 151 -17.72 -4.70 -7.16
N ALA A 152 -17.62 -5.90 -7.75
CA ALA A 152 -17.49 -7.17 -7.02
C ALA A 152 -16.12 -7.32 -6.35
N ASP A 153 -15.12 -6.57 -6.81
CA ASP A 153 -13.76 -6.51 -6.25
C ASP A 153 -13.62 -5.36 -5.23
N MET A 154 -14.73 -4.75 -4.80
CA MET A 154 -14.76 -3.71 -3.78
C MET A 154 -15.35 -4.23 -2.45
N PRO A 155 -14.92 -3.68 -1.30
CA PRO A 155 -15.60 -3.86 -0.02
C PRO A 155 -17.07 -3.41 -0.10
N LYS A 156 -17.96 -4.12 0.60
CA LYS A 156 -19.38 -3.75 0.66
C LYS A 156 -19.53 -2.33 1.21
N GLY A 157 -20.40 -1.53 0.61
CA GLY A 157 -20.66 -0.14 1.02
C GLY A 157 -19.75 0.90 0.38
N PHE A 158 -18.73 0.49 -0.40
CA PHE A 158 -17.83 1.41 -1.10
C PHE A 158 -18.05 1.30 -2.62
N PRO A 159 -18.54 2.37 -3.28
CA PRO A 159 -18.68 2.37 -4.73
C PRO A 159 -17.31 2.49 -5.41
N LEU A 160 -17.20 2.03 -6.66
CA LEU A 160 -15.98 2.14 -7.47
C LEU A 160 -15.41 3.56 -7.55
N ALA A 161 -16.24 4.61 -7.44
CA ALA A 161 -15.79 6.00 -7.44
C ALA A 161 -14.84 6.33 -6.27
N THR A 162 -14.93 5.60 -5.16
CA THR A 162 -14.03 5.76 -4.00
C THR A 162 -12.69 5.05 -4.18
N LEU A 163 -12.51 4.24 -5.24
CA LEU A 163 -11.30 3.46 -5.46
C LEU A 163 -10.11 4.37 -5.78
N GLU A 164 -9.12 4.36 -4.89
CA GLU A 164 -7.87 5.05 -5.12
C GLU A 164 -6.81 4.16 -5.74
N ALA A 165 -6.67 2.91 -5.28
CA ALA A 165 -5.74 1.95 -5.86
C ALA A 165 -6.18 0.52 -5.55
N ALA A 166 -5.88 -0.41 -6.46
CA ALA A 166 -6.09 -1.84 -6.25
C ALA A 166 -4.80 -2.60 -6.52
N PHE A 167 -4.55 -3.64 -5.74
CA PHE A 167 -3.33 -4.42 -5.79
C PHE A 167 -3.67 -5.90 -5.85
N ASP A 168 -3.09 -6.59 -6.83
CA ASP A 168 -3.07 -8.04 -6.93
C ASP A 168 -1.78 -8.50 -6.27
N LEU A 169 -1.87 -9.17 -5.11
CA LEU A 169 -0.70 -9.66 -4.38
C LEU A 169 -0.39 -11.12 -4.73
N SER A 170 -1.42 -11.86 -5.14
CA SER A 170 -1.37 -13.29 -5.46
C SER A 170 -0.91 -13.58 -6.90
N GLY A 171 -1.02 -12.61 -7.80
CA GLY A 171 -0.80 -12.76 -9.24
C GLY A 171 -2.03 -13.29 -9.98
N SER A 172 -3.22 -13.25 -9.35
CA SER A 172 -4.47 -13.81 -9.91
C SER A 172 -5.15 -12.90 -10.94
N GLY A 173 -4.66 -11.67 -11.11
CA GLY A 173 -5.31 -10.62 -11.89
C GLY A 173 -6.49 -9.96 -11.18
N LYS A 174 -6.76 -10.29 -9.91
CA LYS A 174 -7.84 -9.70 -9.11
C LYS A 174 -7.30 -8.92 -7.92
N ALA A 175 -8.08 -7.96 -7.43
CA ALA A 175 -7.69 -7.17 -6.27
C ALA A 175 -7.71 -8.03 -5.01
N ASP A 176 -6.53 -8.20 -4.40
CA ASP A 176 -6.35 -8.75 -3.06
C ASP A 176 -6.37 -7.65 -2.01
N VAL A 177 -5.94 -6.45 -2.39
CA VAL A 177 -5.94 -5.26 -1.53
C VAL A 177 -6.50 -4.09 -2.31
N VAL A 178 -7.35 -3.29 -1.67
CA VAL A 178 -7.80 -2.00 -2.22
C VAL A 178 -7.61 -0.89 -1.21
N ARG A 179 -7.27 0.29 -1.72
CA ARG A 179 -7.36 1.54 -1.00
C ARG A 179 -8.56 2.32 -1.52
N VAL A 180 -9.38 2.80 -0.59
CA VAL A 180 -10.49 3.70 -0.88
C VAL A 180 -10.26 5.04 -0.21
N ASP A 181 -10.49 6.13 -0.95
CA ASP A 181 -10.51 7.50 -0.45
C ASP A 181 -12.00 7.96 -0.46
N TYR A 182 -12.54 8.38 0.69
CA TYR A 182 -13.99 8.56 0.88
C TYR A 182 -14.34 9.66 1.92
N CYS A 183 -15.62 10.01 2.02
CA CYS A 183 -16.13 10.95 3.03
C CYS A 183 -16.21 10.29 4.40
N CYS A 184 -15.52 10.79 5.44
CA CYS A 184 -15.54 10.15 6.77
C CYS A 184 -16.97 9.86 7.28
N ASN A 185 -17.89 10.81 7.03
CA ASN A 185 -19.31 10.72 7.42
C ASN A 185 -20.21 9.98 6.42
N ASN A 186 -19.72 9.66 5.21
CA ASN A 186 -20.48 8.92 4.22
C ASN A 186 -19.56 8.08 3.29
N PRO A 187 -19.34 6.78 3.58
CA PRO A 187 -18.45 5.93 2.79
C PRO A 187 -18.91 5.67 1.35
N ALA A 188 -20.16 6.04 1.01
CA ALA A 188 -20.64 5.97 -0.36
C ALA A 188 -20.22 7.18 -1.22
N PHE A 189 -19.64 8.23 -0.62
CA PHE A 189 -19.22 9.43 -1.34
C PHE A 189 -17.72 9.41 -1.62
N ASP A 190 -17.36 9.60 -2.89
CA ASP A 190 -15.98 9.82 -3.30
C ASP A 190 -15.45 11.21 -2.88
N GLN A 191 -14.15 11.45 -3.11
CA GLN A 191 -13.52 12.72 -2.75
C GLN A 191 -14.20 13.96 -3.37
N ALA A 192 -14.66 13.89 -4.62
CA ALA A 192 -15.29 15.02 -5.29
C ALA A 192 -16.67 15.31 -4.69
N GLN A 193 -17.41 14.26 -4.36
CA GLN A 193 -18.69 14.33 -3.66
C GLN A 193 -18.51 14.86 -2.23
N CYS A 194 -17.44 14.50 -1.51
CA CYS A 194 -17.10 15.08 -0.20
C CYS A 194 -16.98 16.61 -0.28
N ILE A 195 -16.19 17.09 -1.26
CA ILE A 195 -15.93 18.52 -1.45
C ILE A 195 -17.22 19.26 -1.81
N LYS A 196 -18.05 18.66 -2.67
CA LYS A 196 -19.32 19.25 -3.12
C LYS A 196 -20.40 19.26 -2.02
N ALA A 197 -20.43 18.25 -1.16
CA ALA A 197 -21.50 18.04 -0.18
C ALA A 197 -21.38 18.90 1.10
N GLY A 198 -20.30 19.64 1.32
CA GLY A 198 -20.12 20.24 2.65
C GLY A 198 -19.03 21.29 2.83
N GLY A 199 -18.90 22.25 1.90
CA GLY A 199 -18.12 23.48 2.14
C GLY A 199 -18.59 24.33 3.34
N LYS A 200 -19.60 23.90 4.10
CA LYS A 200 -20.07 24.54 5.33
C LYS A 200 -20.21 23.61 6.56
N ASP A 201 -20.08 22.28 6.43
CA ASP A 201 -20.22 21.32 7.55
C ASP A 201 -19.06 20.30 7.70
N GLY A 202 -17.85 20.63 7.23
CA GLY A 202 -16.62 20.04 7.80
C GLY A 202 -16.39 18.53 7.62
N ALA A 203 -16.93 17.88 6.58
CA ALA A 203 -16.65 16.47 6.36
C ALA A 203 -15.16 16.24 6.00
N SER A 204 -14.41 15.67 6.95
CA SER A 204 -13.03 15.24 6.77
C SER A 204 -12.91 14.23 5.63
N LYS A 205 -11.79 14.27 4.92
CA LYS A 205 -11.41 13.22 3.97
C LYS A 205 -10.82 12.05 4.77
N CYS A 206 -11.33 10.86 4.52
CA CYS A 206 -10.82 9.61 5.08
C CYS A 206 -10.23 8.74 3.99
N PHE A 207 -9.36 7.82 4.37
CA PHE A 207 -9.03 6.68 3.54
C PHE A 207 -9.02 5.39 4.35
N ALA A 208 -9.23 4.27 3.68
CA ALA A 208 -9.11 2.96 4.29
C ALA A 208 -8.44 1.97 3.36
N LEU A 209 -7.74 1.01 3.95
CA LEU A 209 -7.14 -0.11 3.26
C LEU A 209 -7.90 -1.37 3.62
N PHE A 210 -8.28 -2.14 2.62
CA PHE A 210 -8.95 -3.41 2.79
C PHE A 210 -8.14 -4.52 2.14
N GLN A 211 -8.14 -5.69 2.78
CA GLN A 211 -7.56 -6.91 2.24
C GLN A 211 -8.65 -7.97 2.11
N ARG A 212 -8.67 -8.64 0.96
CA ARG A 212 -9.54 -9.76 0.68
C ARG A 212 -8.96 -11.01 1.34
N GLY A 213 -9.77 -11.68 2.15
CA GLY A 213 -9.50 -13.00 2.69
C GLY A 213 -10.60 -13.99 2.32
N LYS A 214 -10.51 -15.22 2.83
CA LYS A 214 -11.53 -16.27 2.60
C LYS A 214 -12.93 -15.86 3.08
N ALA A 215 -13.01 -15.06 4.15
CA ALA A 215 -14.26 -14.57 4.73
C ALA A 215 -14.77 -13.26 4.07
N GLY A 216 -14.10 -12.75 3.02
CA GLY A 216 -14.39 -11.48 2.39
C GLY A 216 -13.38 -10.38 2.76
N TRP A 217 -13.81 -9.12 2.64
CA TRP A 217 -12.96 -7.96 2.88
C TRP A 217 -12.77 -7.68 4.37
N ARG A 218 -11.51 -7.56 4.79
CA ARG A 218 -11.10 -7.13 6.12
C ARG A 218 -10.44 -5.76 6.03
N ARG A 219 -10.86 -4.82 6.86
CA ARG A 219 -10.19 -3.52 6.99
C ARG A 219 -8.85 -3.69 7.70
N LEU A 220 -7.78 -3.20 7.09
CA LEU A 220 -6.41 -3.20 7.62
C LEU A 220 -6.03 -1.89 8.29
N PHE A 221 -6.50 -0.78 7.72
CA PHE A 221 -6.15 0.57 8.15
C PHE A 221 -7.31 1.53 7.84
N ARG A 222 -7.47 2.57 8.66
CA ARG A 222 -8.31 3.75 8.40
C ARG A 222 -7.51 5.00 8.80
N ASP A 223 -7.48 6.01 7.94
CA ASP A 223 -6.98 7.35 8.27
C ASP A 223 -8.07 8.13 8.98
N ARG A 224 -7.67 8.76 10.09
CA ARG A 224 -8.52 9.53 11.01
C ARG A 224 -9.80 8.80 11.42
N ASP A 225 -9.77 8.21 12.61
CA ASP A 225 -10.99 8.20 13.39
C ASP A 225 -11.24 9.67 13.77
N ASP A 226 -12.41 10.23 13.47
CA ASP A 226 -12.76 11.62 13.83
C ASP A 226 -12.84 11.85 15.36
N ALA A 227 -12.34 10.91 16.18
CA ALA A 227 -12.12 11.09 17.60
C ALA A 227 -10.63 10.96 18.00
N CYS A 228 -9.75 11.27 17.03
CA CYS A 228 -8.59 12.15 17.25
C CYS A 228 -8.88 13.56 16.68
#